data_AF-A0A210R3Z0-F1
#
_entry.id   AF-A0A210R3Z0-F1
#
_cell.length_a   1.000
_cell.length_b   1.000
_cell.length_c   1.000
_cell.angle_alpha   90.00
_cell.angle_beta   90.00
_cell.angle_gamma   90.00
#
_symmetry.space_group_name_H-M   'P 1'
#
loop_
_entity.id
_entity.type
_entity.pdbx_description
1 polymer ?
#
loop_
_entity_poly.entity_id
_entity_poly.type
_entity_poly.pdbx_seq_one_letter_code
_entity_poly.pdbx_strand_id
1 'polypeptide(L)'
;MSLSDVNTTFVSLSDVNTTFVSLSDVNTTFVSLSDVNTTFVSLSDVNTTFVSLSDVNTTFVSLSDVNTTFVSLSDVNIIHFSLSDVNFTYVSDV
;
A
#
# COMPACT_ATOMS: atom_id res chain seq x y z
N MET A 1 -13.16 -2.27 -2.61
CA MET A 1 -12.94 -3.04 -1.37
C MET A 1 -12.67 -2.06 -0.25
N SER A 2 -13.23 -2.27 0.94
CA SER A 2 -12.93 -1.45 2.12
C SER A 2 -12.76 -2.35 3.33
N LEU A 3 -11.63 -2.21 4.04
CA LEU A 3 -11.32 -2.90 5.29
C LEU A 3 -10.97 -1.87 6.36
N SER A 4 -11.38 -2.15 7.59
CA SER A 4 -11.01 -1.39 8.79
C SER A 4 -10.55 -2.34 9.90
N ASP A 5 -9.77 -1.81 10.85
CA ASP A 5 -9.40 -2.50 12.09
C ASP A 5 -8.67 -3.83 11.86
N VAL A 6 -7.67 -3.83 10.98
CA VAL A 6 -6.95 -5.04 10.58
C VAL A 6 -5.66 -5.14 11.39
N ASN A 7 -5.49 -6.22 12.14
CA ASN A 7 -4.23 -6.56 12.78
C ASN A 7 -3.79 -7.97 12.37
N THR A 8 -2.73 -8.06 11.56
CA THR A 8 -2.25 -9.35 11.03
C THR A 8 -0.74 -9.38 10.92
N THR A 9 -0.15 -10.58 10.88
CA THR A 9 1.30 -10.70 10.65
C THR A 9 1.66 -10.62 9.16
N PHE A 10 0.81 -11.15 8.29
CA PHE A 10 1.14 -11.29 6.87
C PHE A 10 -0.11 -11.11 6.00
N VAL A 11 0.02 -10.30 4.96
CA VAL A 11 -0.96 -10.14 3.88
C VAL A 11 -0.24 -10.33 2.56
N SER A 12 -0.80 -11.19 1.70
CA SER A 12 -0.37 -11.33 0.32
C SER A 12 -1.57 -11.33 -0.61
N LEU A 13 -1.49 -10.51 -1.66
CA LEU A 13 -2.50 -10.42 -2.71
C LEU A 13 -1.79 -10.47 -4.07
N SER A 14 -2.38 -11.22 -5.00
CA SER A 14 -1.97 -11.27 -6.40
C SER A 14 -3.17 -11.06 -7.32
N ASP A 15 -2.92 -10.60 -8.54
CA ASP A 15 -3.92 -10.52 -9.62
C ASP A 15 -5.17 -9.71 -9.25
N VAL A 16 -4.97 -8.59 -8.55
CA VAL A 16 -6.07 -7.75 -8.07
C VAL A 16 -6.41 -6.68 -9.09
N ASN A 17 -7.64 -6.67 -9.59
CA ASN A 17 -8.17 -5.59 -10.42
C ASN A 17 -9.42 -4.98 -9.77
N THR A 18 -9.33 -3.72 -9.33
CA THR A 18 -10.44 -3.04 -8.67
C THR A 18 -10.51 -1.55 -8.99
N THR A 19 -11.69 -0.95 -8.89
CA THR A 19 -11.81 0.51 -9.06
C THR A 19 -11.38 1.29 -7.82
N PHE A 20 -11.67 0.76 -6.63
CA PHE A 20 -11.47 1.47 -5.37
C PHE A 20 -11.01 0.52 -4.26
N VAL A 21 -9.95 0.91 -3.55
CA VAL A 21 -9.47 0.29 -2.31
C VAL A 21 -9.38 1.35 -1.24
N SER A 22 -9.96 1.08 -0.07
CA SER A 22 -9.78 1.91 1.12
C SER A 22 -9.42 1.05 2.33
N LEU A 23 -8.34 1.40 3.01
CA LEU A 23 -7.91 0.75 4.25
C LEU A 23 -7.78 1.80 5.35
N SER A 24 -8.31 1.47 6.54
CA SER A 24 -8.21 2.30 7.75
C SER A 24 -7.72 1.42 8.91
N ASP A 25 -6.93 1.99 9.80
CA ASP A 25 -6.53 1.36 11.07
C ASP A 25 -5.90 -0.02 10.84
N VAL A 26 -4.88 -0.06 9.99
CA VAL A 26 -4.19 -1.31 9.61
C VAL A 26 -2.84 -1.39 10.30
N ASN A 27 -2.61 -2.47 11.04
CA ASN A 27 -1.31 -2.84 11.57
C ASN A 27 -0.89 -4.19 10.98
N THR A 28 0.21 -4.22 10.22
CA THR A 28 0.69 -5.46 9.60
C THR A 28 2.21 -5.57 9.63
N THR A 29 2.77 -6.76 9.85
CA THR A 29 4.23 -6.92 9.79
C THR A 29 4.74 -6.96 8.34
N PHE A 30 4.11 -7.78 7.49
CA PHE A 30 4.52 -7.97 6.10
C PHE A 30 3.33 -7.84 5.14
N VAL A 31 3.50 -7.02 4.11
CA VAL A 31 2.56 -6.90 2.98
C VAL A 31 3.30 -7.18 1.68
N SER A 32 2.77 -8.08 0.86
CA SER A 32 3.26 -8.36 -0.49
C SER A 32 2.12 -8.26 -1.50
N LEU A 33 2.26 -7.37 -2.47
CA LEU A 33 1.30 -7.16 -3.54
C LEU A 33 1.97 -7.39 -4.89
N SER A 34 1.36 -8.21 -5.73
CA SER A 34 1.79 -8.49 -7.11
C SER A 34 0.64 -8.27 -8.08
N ASP A 35 0.94 -7.74 -9.27
CA ASP A 35 -0.02 -7.64 -10.38
C ASP A 35 -1.31 -6.91 -9.98
N VAL A 36 -1.16 -5.76 -9.31
CA VAL A 36 -2.29 -4.98 -8.81
C VAL A 36 -2.60 -3.83 -9.76
N ASN A 37 -3.82 -3.79 -10.29
CA ASN A 37 -4.34 -2.66 -11.05
C ASN A 37 -5.52 -2.02 -10.31
N THR A 38 -5.36 -0.76 -9.90
CA THR A 38 -6.41 -0.03 -9.17
C THR A 38 -6.60 1.40 -9.65
N THR A 39 -7.84 1.89 -9.72
CA THR A 39 -8.05 3.31 -10.07
C THR A 39 -7.77 4.23 -8.87
N PHE A 40 -8.32 3.93 -7.71
CA PHE A 40 -8.19 4.75 -6.50
C PHE A 40 -7.78 3.91 -5.29
N VAL A 41 -6.73 4.33 -4.59
CA VAL A 41 -6.31 3.78 -3.30
C VAL A 41 -6.31 4.89 -2.25
N SER A 42 -6.95 4.64 -1.12
CA SER A 42 -6.95 5.52 0.06
C SER A 42 -6.54 4.73 1.30
N LEU A 43 -5.42 5.11 1.92
CA LEU A 43 -4.93 4.51 3.16
C LEU A 43 -4.92 5.56 4.27
N SER A 44 -5.48 5.22 5.43
CA SER A 44 -5.44 6.03 6.65
C SER A 44 -4.93 5.16 7.80
N ASP A 45 -4.08 5.72 8.66
CA ASP A 45 -3.65 5.10 9.91
C ASP A 45 -3.06 3.70 9.70
N VAL A 46 -2.11 3.61 8.76
CA VAL A 46 -1.47 2.34 8.37
C VAL A 46 -0.06 2.26 8.96
N ASN A 47 0.18 1.24 9.77
CA ASN A 47 1.51 0.91 10.26
C ASN A 47 1.96 -0.44 9.67
N THR A 48 3.08 -0.44 8.94
CA THR A 48 3.63 -1.67 8.35
C THR A 48 5.13 -1.80 8.56
N THR A 49 5.65 -2.99 8.86
CA THR A 49 7.12 -3.16 8.96
C THR A 49 7.74 -3.29 7.57
N PHE A 50 7.22 -4.20 6.73
CA PHE A 50 7.74 -4.46 5.39
C PHE A 50 6.62 -4.45 4.34
N VAL A 51 6.83 -3.70 3.27
CA VAL A 51 5.96 -3.68 2.09
C VAL A 51 6.78 -4.05 0.86
N SER A 52 6.31 -5.00 0.07
CA SER A 52 6.84 -5.36 -1.23
C SER A 52 5.74 -5.21 -2.27
N LEU A 53 5.99 -4.37 -3.28
CA LEU A 53 5.09 -4.11 -4.40
C LEU A 53 5.79 -4.50 -5.71
N SER A 54 5.14 -5.36 -6.50
CA SER A 54 5.55 -5.74 -7.85
C SER A 54 4.39 -5.47 -8.81
N ASP A 55 4.69 -4.89 -9.98
CA ASP A 55 3.73 -4.75 -11.08
C ASP A 55 2.44 -4.01 -10.67
N VAL A 56 2.59 -2.96 -9.84
CA VAL A 56 1.46 -2.20 -9.31
C VAL A 56 1.18 -0.98 -10.17
N ASN A 57 -0.02 -0.90 -10.73
CA ASN A 57 -0.50 0.21 -11.53
C ASN A 57 -1.68 0.88 -10.82
N THR A 58 -1.51 2.13 -10.38
CA THR A 58 -2.57 2.90 -9.71
C THR A 58 -2.75 4.30 -10.29
N THR A 59 -4.00 4.72 -10.55
CA THR A 59 -4.23 6.08 -11.07
C THR A 59 -4.12 7.13 -9.96
N PHE A 60 -4.76 6.92 -8.82
CA PHE A 60 -4.77 7.86 -7.70
C PHE A 60 -4.46 7.15 -6.38
N VAL A 61 -3.51 7.70 -5.63
CA VAL A 61 -3.16 7.25 -4.29
C VAL A 61 -3.28 8.41 -3.31
N SER A 62 -3.97 8.18 -2.19
CA SER A 62 -4.03 9.09 -1.05
C SER A 62 -3.62 8.35 0.22
N LEU A 63 -2.59 8.85 0.88
CA LEU A 63 -2.06 8.30 2.13
C LEU A 63 -2.14 9.35 3.24
N SER A 64 -2.74 8.99 4.37
CA SER A 64 -2.72 9.77 5.62
C SER A 64 -2.18 8.90 6.74
N ASP A 65 -1.28 9.44 7.56
CA ASP A 65 -0.82 8.79 8.79
C ASP A 65 -0.25 7.38 8.54
N VAL A 66 0.57 7.27 7.50
CA VAL A 66 1.17 6.00 7.08
C VAL A 66 2.61 5.92 7.56
N ASN A 67 2.95 4.88 8.32
CA ASN A 67 4.30 4.59 8.75
C ASN A 67 4.73 3.21 8.23
N THR A 68 5.75 3.19 7.36
CA THR A 68 6.35 1.93 6.91
C THR A 68 7.87 1.91 7.11
N THR A 69 8.38 0.84 7.71
CA THR A 69 9.84 0.75 7.96
C THR A 69 10.60 0.44 6.67
N PHE A 70 10.19 -0.55 5.90
CA PHE A 70 10.86 -0.96 4.67
C PHE A 70 9.86 -1.07 3.52
N VAL A 71 10.20 -0.46 2.39
CA VAL A 71 9.43 -0.55 1.15
C VAL A 71 10.35 -1.03 0.03
N SER A 72 9.94 -2.07 -0.69
CA SER A 72 10.55 -2.52 -1.93
C SER A 72 9.56 -2.36 -3.06
N LEU A 73 9.97 -1.67 -4.12
CA LEU A 73 9.17 -1.38 -5.30
C LEU A 73 9.83 -2.02 -6.52
N SER A 74 9.05 -2.68 -7.37
CA SER A 74 9.45 -3.11 -8.70
C SER A 74 8.28 -2.87 -9.64
N ASP A 75 8.52 -2.21 -10.77
CA ASP A 75 7.51 -1.90 -11.79
C ASP A 75 6.22 -1.26 -11.23
N VAL A 76 6.38 -0.25 -10.36
CA VAL A 76 5.27 0.50 -9.74
C VAL A 76 4.99 1.80 -10.50
N ASN A 77 3.77 1.94 -11.02
CA ASN A 77 3.29 3.13 -11.69
C ASN A 77 2.15 3.79 -10.89
N ILE A 78 2.35 5.05 -10.49
CA ILE A 78 1.32 5.88 -9.85
C ILE A 78 1.21 7.21 -10.60
N ILE A 79 0.02 7.54 -11.10
CA ILE A 79 -0.19 8.78 -11.89
C ILE A 79 -0.34 10.00 -10.96
N HIS A 80 -1.12 9.87 -9.90
CA HIS A 80 -1.38 10.93 -8.94
C HIS A 80 -1.21 10.43 -7.51
N PHE A 81 -0.51 11.19 -6.68
CA PHE A 81 -0.31 10.88 -5.26
C PHE A 81 -0.55 12.10 -4.36
N SER A 82 -1.10 11.84 -3.18
CA SER A 82 -1.28 12.80 -2.09
C SER A 82 -0.86 12.17 -0.78
N LEU A 83 -0.03 12.87 0.00
CA LEU A 83 0.58 12.36 1.23
C LEU A 83 0.35 13.38 2.36
N SER A 84 -0.16 12.92 3.49
CA SER A 84 -0.15 13.64 4.77
C SER A 84 0.45 12.74 5.83
N ASP A 85 1.42 13.24 6.59
CA ASP A 85 1.99 12.53 7.74
C ASP A 85 2.49 11.10 7.41
N VAL A 86 3.18 10.98 6.28
CA VAL A 86 3.73 9.71 5.79
C VAL A 86 5.21 9.60 6.10
N ASN A 87 5.62 8.46 6.66
CA ASN A 87 7.02 8.15 6.95
C ASN A 87 7.43 6.81 6.34
N PHE A 88 8.52 6.84 5.58
CA PHE A 88 9.23 5.65 5.11
C PHE A 88 10.67 5.67 5.64
N THR A 89 11.07 4.65 6.38
CA THR A 89 12.45 4.60 6.92
C THR A 89 13.46 4.15 5.85
N TYR A 90 13.09 3.16 5.03
CA TYR A 90 13.89 2.67 3.93
C TYR A 90 13.01 2.36 2.72
N VAL A 91 13.44 2.82 1.55
CA VAL A 91 12.80 2.54 0.26
C VAL A 91 13.86 2.07 -0.72
N SER A 92 13.63 0.90 -1.33
CA SER A 92 14.43 0.38 -2.45
C SER A 92 13.57 0.21 -3.69
N ASP A 93 14.18 0.49 -4.83
CA ASP A 93 13.65 0.23 -6.17
C ASP A 93 14.54 -0.85 -6.80
N VAL A 94 13.93 -1.93 -7.29
CA VAL A 94 14.60 -3.16 -7.76
C VAL A 94 14.20 -3.55 -9.17
#